data_AF-A0A1J0P7S6-F1
#
_entry.id   AF-A0A1J0P7S6-F1
#
_cell.length_a   1.000
_cell.length_b   1.000
_cell.length_c   1.000
_cell.angle_alpha   90.00
_cell.angle_beta   90.00
_cell.angle_gamma   90.00
#
_symmetry.space_group_name_H-M   'P 1'
#
loop_
_entity.id
_entity.type
_entity.pdbx_description
1 polymer ?
#
loop_
_entity_poly.entity_id
_entity_poly.type
_entity_poly.pdbx_seq_one_letter_code
_entity_poly.pdbx_strand_id
1 'polypeptide(L)' 'MEAISGRKTLQEIAADHAIHPIQVSQWKKQMLEGASELLGRGKSSNAKEDVQAKEAELFQQIGRLQMELEWLKKKSQLL' A
#
# COMPACT_ATOMS: atom_id res chain seq x y z
N MET A 1 11.21 15.40 17.05
CA MET A 1 10.06 16.32 16.96
C MET A 1 10.48 17.78 16.80
N GLU A 2 11.64 18.21 17.30
CA GLU A 2 12.05 19.64 17.29
C GLU A 2 12.15 20.27 15.90
N ALA A 3 12.62 19.51 14.89
CA ALA A 3 12.72 19.98 13.49
C ALA A 3 11.37 20.31 12.83
N ILE A 4 10.30 19.67 13.31
CA ILE A 4 8.94 19.82 12.78
C ILE A 4 8.18 20.87 13.60
N SER A 5 8.43 20.94 14.91
CA SER A 5 7.80 21.93 15.81
C SER A 5 8.29 23.36 15.60
N GLY A 6 9.38 23.59 14.86
CA GLY A 6 9.87 24.94 14.50
C GLY A 6 10.50 25.73 15.64
N ARG A 7 10.69 25.12 16.82
CA ARG A 7 11.24 25.77 18.02
C ARG A 7 12.76 25.92 18.00
N LYS A 8 13.44 25.12 17.17
CA LYS A 8 14.88 25.18 16.92
C LYS A 8 15.12 25.22 15.41
N THR A 9 16.12 25.98 14.98
CA THR A 9 16.59 26.00 13.60
C THR A 9 17.23 24.66 13.22
N LEU A 10 17.33 24.36 11.92
CA LEU A 10 17.99 23.12 11.48
C LEU A 10 19.46 23.07 11.91
N GLN A 11 20.10 24.24 12.01
CA GLN A 11 21.49 24.39 12.43
C GLN A 11 21.68 24.06 13.89
N GLU A 12 20.77 24.48 14.77
CA GLU A 12 20.80 24.15 16.20
C GLU A 12 20.54 22.65 16.41
N ILE A 13 19.60 22.05 15.68
CA ILE A 13 19.31 20.61 15.75
C ILE A 13 20.49 19.79 15.24
N ALA A 14 21.12 20.25 14.15
CA ALA A 14 22.32 19.64 13.62
C ALA A 14 23.47 19.66 14.63
N ALA A 15 23.67 20.79 15.31
CA ALA A 15 24.70 20.95 16.34
C ALA A 15 24.40 20.08 17.58
N ASP A 16 23.17 20.12 18.11
CA ASP A 16 22.75 19.39 19.31
C ASP A 16 22.88 17.86 19.14
N HIS A 17 22.63 17.36 17.94
CA HIS A 17 22.67 15.93 17.63
C HIS A 17 23.95 15.48 16.90
N ALA A 18 24.89 16.40 16.64
CA ALA A 18 26.07 16.15 15.81
C ALA A 18 25.75 15.54 14.42
N ILE A 19 24.66 16.01 13.81
CA ILE A 19 24.15 15.55 12.50
C ILE A 19 24.37 16.67 11.49
N HIS A 20 24.69 16.34 10.24
CA HIS A 20 24.86 17.38 9.22
C HIS A 20 23.52 18.09 8.91
N PRO A 21 23.45 19.44 8.81
CA PRO A 21 22.20 20.17 8.57
C PRO A 21 21.40 19.71 7.34
N ILE A 22 22.09 19.26 6.29
CA ILE A 22 21.47 18.69 5.09
C ILE A 22 20.69 17.40 5.40
N GLN A 23 21.21 16.54 6.28
CA GLN A 23 20.55 15.29 6.68
C GLN A 23 19.28 15.58 7.49
N VAL A 24 19.33 16.56 8.40
CA VAL A 24 18.15 17.02 9.16
C VAL A 24 17.06 17.55 8.22
N SER A 25 17.44 18.31 7.19
CA SER A 25 16.51 18.83 6.18
C SER A 25 15.88 17.71 5.35
N GLN A 26 16.70 16.75 4.92
CA GLN A 26 16.26 15.59 4.15
C GLN A 26 15.26 14.74 4.94
N TRP A 27 15.56 14.43 6.21
CA TRP A 27 14.65 13.66 7.05
C TRP A 27 13.36 14.42 7.36
N LYS A 28 13.42 15.73 7.58
CA LYS A 28 12.23 16.56 7.74
C LYS A 28 11.33 16.50 6.51
N LYS A 29 11.91 16.60 5.31
CA LYS A 29 11.16 16.49 4.05
C LYS A 29 10.55 15.10 3.89
N GLN A 30 11.35 14.04 4.04
CA GLN A 30 10.90 12.65 3.91
C GLN A 30 9.77 12.32 4.89
N MET A 31 9.85 12.81 6.12
CA MET A 31 8.82 12.59 7.12
C MET A 31 7.52 13.34 6.80
N LEU A 32 7.58 14.57 6.28
CA LEU A 32 6.38 15.32 5.87
C LEU A 32 5.71 14.73 4.61
N GLU A 33 6.51 14.27 3.67
CA GLU A 33 6.06 13.59 2.44
C GLU A 33 5.42 12.24 2.78
N GLY A 34 6.13 11.39 3.54
CA GLY A 34 5.61 10.10 4.00
C GLY A 34 4.46 10.21 5.01
N ALA A 35 4.36 11.31 5.76
CA ALA A 35 3.22 11.54 6.66
C ALA A 35 1.90 11.64 5.89
N SER A 36 1.91 12.26 4.71
CA SER A 36 0.70 12.37 3.88
C SER A 36 0.27 11.00 3.33
N GLU A 37 1.23 10.13 3.02
CA GLU A 37 0.97 8.76 2.57
C GLU A 37 0.52 7.83 3.71
N LEU A 38 1.11 7.97 4.90
CA LEU A 38 0.80 7.13 6.07
C LEU A 38 -0.48 7.56 6.79
N LEU A 39 -0.76 8.86 6.87
CA LEU A 39 -2.00 9.40 7.47
C LEU A 39 -3.14 9.48 6.44
N GLY A 40 -2.84 9.28 5.16
CA GLY A 40 -3.79 9.16 4.07
C GLY A 40 -4.61 7.86 4.15
N ARG A 41 -5.59 7.82 5.06
CA ARG A 41 -6.50 6.70 5.31
C ARG A 41 -7.29 6.20 4.08
N GLY A 42 -7.23 6.90 2.94
CA GLY A 42 -8.06 6.63 1.76
C GLY A 42 -7.48 5.66 0.71
N LYS A 43 -6.15 5.52 0.61
CA LYS A 43 -5.56 4.74 -0.50
C LYS A 43 -5.50 3.24 -0.20
N SER A 44 -5.33 2.85 1.06
CA SER A 44 -5.25 1.44 1.47
C SER A 44 -6.61 0.76 1.65
N SER A 45 -7.69 1.52 1.88
CA SER A 45 -9.05 0.96 1.98
C SER A 45 -9.57 0.50 0.63
N ASN A 46 -9.49 1.34 -0.40
CA ASN A 46 -9.90 1.00 -1.77
C ASN A 46 -9.09 -0.15 -2.35
N ALA A 47 -7.77 -0.20 -2.06
CA ALA A 47 -6.93 -1.29 -2.54
C ALA A 47 -7.35 -2.67 -1.98
N LYS A 48 -7.88 -2.74 -0.75
CA LYS A 48 -8.38 -3.98 -0.18
C LYS A 48 -9.72 -4.41 -0.79
N GLU A 49 -10.62 -3.46 -1.01
CA GLU A 49 -11.90 -3.71 -1.68
C GLU A 49 -11.70 -4.18 -3.13
N ASP A 50 -10.79 -3.54 -3.88
CA ASP A 50 -10.45 -3.94 -5.25
C ASP A 50 -9.85 -5.36 -5.31
N VAL A 51 -9.00 -5.72 -4.35
CA VAL A 51 -8.44 -7.07 -4.26
C VAL A 51 -9.54 -8.08 -3.96
N GLN A 52 -10.42 -7.79 -3.01
CA GLN A 52 -11.52 -8.69 -2.65
C GLN A 52 -12.52 -8.88 -3.80
N ALA A 53 -12.81 -7.81 -4.56
CA ALA A 53 -13.66 -7.88 -5.75
C ALA A 53 -13.05 -8.78 -6.84
N LYS A 54 -11.74 -8.64 -7.09
CA LYS A 54 -11.01 -9.49 -8.04
C LYS A 54 -10.97 -10.95 -7.61
N GLU A 55 -10.75 -11.21 -6.31
CA GLU A 55 -10.78 -12.57 -5.77
C GLU A 55 -12.16 -13.22 -5.97
N ALA A 56 -13.24 -12.50 -5.67
CA ALA A 56 -14.60 -12.99 -5.88
C ALA A 56 -14.88 -13.32 -7.36
N GLU A 57 -14.46 -12.45 -8.28
CA GLU A 57 -14.61 -12.68 -9.71
C GLU A 57 -13.85 -13.94 -10.17
N LEU A 58 -12.60 -14.10 -9.73
CA LEU A 58 -11.78 -15.26 -10.04
C LEU A 58 -12.41 -16.56 -9.52
N PHE A 59 -12.92 -16.59 -8.28
CA PHE A 59 -13.61 -17.77 -7.75
C PHE A 59 -14.86 -18.13 -8.56
N GLN A 60 -15.63 -17.13 -9.02
CA GLN A 60 -16.78 -17.38 -9.89
C GLN A 60 -16.38 -17.97 -11.24
N GLN A 61 -15.29 -17.46 -11.84
CA GLN A 61 -14.77 -17.99 -13.10
C GLN A 61 -14.30 -19.45 -12.94
N ILE A 62 -13.58 -19.76 -11.86
CA ILE A 62 -13.14 -21.13 -11.55
C ILE A 62 -14.35 -22.06 -11.43
N GLY A 63 -15.39 -21.66 -10.70
CA GLY A 63 -16.61 -22.46 -10.55
C GLY A 63 -17.31 -22.75 -11.88
N ARG A 64 -17.42 -21.74 -12.76
CA ARG A 64 -17.98 -21.92 -14.11
C ARG A 64 -17.15 -22.89 -14.94
N LEU A 65 -15.82 -22.70 -14.97
CA LEU A 65 -14.91 -23.58 -15.71
C LEU A 65 -14.95 -25.02 -15.19
N GLN A 66 -15.07 -25.22 -13.87
CA GLN A 66 -15.23 -26.55 -13.30
C GLN A 66 -16.52 -27.21 -13.78
N MET A 67 -17.66 -26.50 -13.78
CA MET A 67 -18.91 -27.05 -14.32
C MET A 67 -18.83 -27.36 -15.81
N GLU A 68 -18.22 -26.49 -16.62
CA GLU A 68 -18.02 -26.72 -18.05
C GLU A 68 -17.16 -27.96 -18.30
N LEU A 69 -16.05 -28.12 -17.56
CA LEU A 69 -15.20 -29.30 -17.66
C LEU A 69 -15.93 -30.58 -17.26
N GLU A 70 -16.68 -30.56 -16.16
CA GLU A 70 -17.47 -31.73 -15.73
C GLU A 70 -18.55 -32.09 -16.75
N TRP A 71 -19.20 -31.08 -17.35
CA TRP A 71 -20.18 -31.30 -18.42
C TRP A 71 -19.53 -31.91 -19.67
N LEU A 72 -18.38 -31.39 -20.09
CA LEU A 72 -17.63 -31.90 -21.24
C LEU A 72 -17.16 -33.33 -21.02
N LYS A 73 -16.62 -33.65 -19.83
CA LYS A 73 -16.23 -35.02 -19.46
C LYS A 73 -17.42 -35.99 -19.51
N LYS A 74 -18.58 -35.58 -18.98
CA LYS A 74 -19.79 -36.41 -19.03
C LYS A 74 -20.24 -36.66 -20.46
N LYS A 75 -20.17 -35.64 -21.33
CA LYS A 75 -20.51 -35.77 -22.75
C LYS A 75 -19.55 -36.68 -23.50
N SER A 76 -18.23 -36.58 -23.24
CA SER A 76 -17.24 -37.43 -23.89
C SER A 76 -17.33 -38.90 -23.45
N GLN A 77 -17.84 -39.17 -22.25
CA GLN A 77 -18.10 -40.55 -21.78
C GLN A 77 -19.39 -41.15 -22.34
N LEU A 78 -20.27 -40.33 -22.95
CA LEU A 78 -21.53 -40.77 -23.56
C LEU A 78 -21.42 -41.02 -25.07
N LEU A 79 -20.28 -40.67 -25.67
CA LEU A 79 -19.92 -40.95 -27.06
C LEU A 79 -18.99 -42.17 -27.10
#